data_AF-A0A6V7ISG3-F1
#
_entry.id   AF-A0A6V7ISG3-F1
#
_cell.length_a   1.000
_cell.length_b   1.000
_cell.length_c   1.000
_cell.angle_alpha   90.00
_cell.angle_beta   90.00
_cell.angle_gamma   90.00
#
_symmetry.space_group_name_H-M   'P 1'
#
loop_
_entity.id
_entity.type
_entity.pdbx_description
1 polymer ?
#
loop_
_entity_poly.entity_id
_entity_poly.type
_entity_poly.pdbx_seq_one_letter_code
_entity_poly.pdbx_strand_id
1 'polypeptide(L)'
;KIEVDIAKVWNTDAYRIDQITAYELTSDEEDTEEEEASNNNRKIEKLIPPPTTPRRVSPGRDVCGIHNDIQRVGESYINLMNTRQLLNALPATNVSIGGVFPADEIPWTWTRPGTIIANTDESTQPESHSVAMDVDTNGIGTYFDSYGISPSDLRFKQRLRRNCRNYQCNRHQLQCLTTSVCGNYCVVVLHWLSRGLSSLSFLRKFPSDREQNNEFIVEMFKKIFNNKNRNPFRKKFVNLTGNGIWEQ
;
A
#
# COMPACT_ATOMS: atom_id res chain seq x y z
N LYS A 1 5.37 -14.03 31.30
CA LYS A 1 5.26 -15.39 30.73
C LYS A 1 3.85 -15.59 30.14
N ILE A 2 3.48 -14.76 29.17
CA ILE A 2 2.32 -14.93 28.27
C ILE A 2 2.74 -14.23 26.98
N GLU A 3 3.52 -14.94 26.17
CA GLU A 3 3.77 -14.65 24.76
C GLU A 3 3.38 -15.93 24.05
N VAL A 4 2.14 -16.00 23.58
CA VAL A 4 1.61 -17.15 22.84
C VAL A 4 0.73 -16.65 21.70
N ASP A 5 1.25 -16.88 20.50
CA ASP A 5 0.55 -17.32 19.28
C ASP A 5 -0.68 -16.54 18.80
N ILE A 6 -0.45 -15.38 18.18
CA ILE A 6 -1.38 -14.86 17.15
C ILE A 6 -0.91 -15.26 15.73
N ALA A 7 0.37 -15.58 15.55
CA ALA A 7 0.94 -15.94 14.24
C ALA A 7 0.70 -17.41 13.81
N LYS A 8 0.34 -18.32 14.73
CA LYS A 8 0.23 -19.76 14.40
C LYS A 8 -1.14 -20.23 13.90
N VAL A 9 -2.19 -19.42 13.96
CA VAL A 9 -3.54 -19.87 13.57
C VAL A 9 -3.73 -19.88 12.04
N TRP A 10 -2.81 -19.32 11.26
CA TRP A 10 -3.00 -19.12 9.80
C TRP A 10 -2.24 -20.12 8.90
N ASN A 11 -1.53 -21.11 9.43
CA ASN A 11 -0.48 -21.78 8.67
C ASN A 11 -0.50 -23.32 8.59
N THR A 12 -1.61 -24.01 8.86
CA THR A 12 -1.61 -25.50 8.81
C THR A 12 -2.37 -26.14 7.66
N ASP A 13 -3.32 -25.45 7.01
CA ASP A 13 -4.17 -26.12 6.00
C ASP A 13 -3.78 -25.81 4.55
N ALA A 14 -2.97 -24.77 4.29
CA ALA A 14 -2.57 -24.39 2.94
C ALA A 14 -1.41 -25.22 2.35
N TYR A 15 -0.64 -25.95 3.17
CA TYR A 15 0.59 -26.61 2.72
C TYR A 15 0.37 -27.99 2.07
N ARG A 16 -0.84 -28.57 2.15
CA ARG A 16 -1.08 -29.98 1.73
C ARG A 16 -1.72 -30.18 0.36
N ILE A 17 -2.17 -29.12 -0.32
CA ILE A 17 -2.93 -29.25 -1.58
C ILE A 17 -2.07 -28.96 -2.83
N ASP A 18 -0.92 -28.28 -2.69
CA ASP A 18 -0.19 -27.75 -3.85
C ASP A 18 0.86 -28.69 -4.49
N GLN A 19 0.93 -29.97 -4.12
CA GLN A 19 1.83 -30.93 -4.80
C GLN A 19 1.19 -31.74 -5.94
N ILE A 20 -0.12 -31.60 -6.20
CA ILE A 20 -0.83 -32.48 -7.15
C ILE A 20 -1.17 -31.82 -8.49
N THR A 21 -1.08 -30.50 -8.65
CA THR A 21 -1.57 -29.80 -9.87
C THR A 21 -0.53 -28.98 -10.63
N ALA A 22 0.74 -29.37 -10.59
CA ALA A 22 1.82 -28.67 -11.31
C ALA A 22 2.34 -29.39 -12.57
N TYR A 23 1.73 -30.50 -12.98
CA TYR A 23 2.10 -31.22 -14.21
C TYR A 23 0.85 -31.56 -15.01
N GLU A 24 0.47 -30.65 -15.89
CA GLU A 24 -0.15 -30.87 -17.20
C GLU A 24 -0.63 -29.52 -17.72
N LEU A 25 -0.50 -29.30 -19.03
CA LEU A 25 -0.83 -28.09 -19.80
C LEU A 25 0.32 -27.10 -20.03
N THR A 26 1.29 -27.52 -20.86
CA THR A 26 1.74 -26.71 -22.01
C THR A 26 2.12 -27.66 -23.15
N SER A 27 1.23 -27.83 -24.12
CA SER A 27 1.55 -28.29 -25.47
C SER A 27 0.95 -27.26 -26.43
N ASP A 28 1.85 -26.65 -27.20
CA ASP A 28 1.72 -26.29 -28.61
C ASP A 28 0.56 -25.36 -29.02
N GLU A 29 0.92 -24.13 -29.42
CA GLU A 29 0.61 -23.59 -30.75
C GLU A 29 1.35 -22.25 -30.95
N GLU A 30 2.37 -22.31 -31.81
CA GLU A 30 3.11 -21.20 -32.40
C GLU A 30 2.37 -20.63 -33.62
N ASP A 31 2.58 -19.33 -33.83
CA ASP A 31 2.73 -18.62 -35.10
C ASP A 31 1.65 -18.71 -36.19
N THR A 32 1.03 -17.57 -36.49
CA THR A 32 1.01 -16.93 -37.83
C THR A 32 0.14 -15.67 -37.79
N GLU A 33 0.68 -14.53 -38.25
CA GLU A 33 -0.01 -13.40 -38.91
C GLU A 33 0.78 -12.10 -38.70
N GLU A 34 1.93 -11.99 -39.40
CA GLU A 34 2.70 -10.75 -39.51
C GLU A 34 3.08 -10.52 -40.99
N GLU A 35 2.10 -10.27 -41.88
CA GLU A 35 2.43 -9.84 -43.25
C GLU A 35 1.30 -9.10 -44.01
N GLU A 36 0.65 -8.07 -43.45
CA GLU A 36 -0.28 -7.25 -44.27
C GLU A 36 -0.42 -5.76 -43.88
N ALA A 37 0.63 -5.13 -43.33
CA ALA A 37 0.61 -3.71 -42.97
C ALA A 37 1.65 -2.82 -43.71
N SER A 38 2.26 -3.30 -44.80
CA SER A 38 3.36 -2.59 -45.48
C SER A 38 2.94 -1.68 -46.65
N ASN A 39 1.71 -1.77 -47.18
CA ASN A 39 1.42 -1.17 -48.50
C ASN A 39 0.53 0.09 -48.53
N ASN A 40 0.15 0.68 -47.37
CA ASN A 40 -0.73 1.86 -47.33
C ASN A 40 -0.10 3.19 -46.86
N ASN A 41 1.21 3.22 -46.54
CA ASN A 41 1.84 4.43 -46.00
C ASN A 41 2.60 5.32 -47.01
N ARG A 42 2.55 5.03 -48.32
CA ARG A 42 3.14 5.89 -49.37
C ARG A 42 2.12 6.82 -50.03
N LYS A 43 1.48 7.71 -49.26
CA LYS A 43 0.81 8.88 -49.86
C LYS A 43 0.53 10.09 -48.95
N ILE A 44 1.05 10.14 -47.72
CA ILE A 44 0.81 11.27 -46.79
C ILE A 44 2.14 11.78 -46.21
N GLU A 45 3.07 12.21 -47.06
CA GLU A 45 4.39 12.69 -46.62
C GLU A 45 4.84 13.97 -47.34
N LYS A 46 3.93 14.94 -47.53
CA LYS A 46 4.27 16.23 -48.17
C LYS A 46 3.72 17.51 -47.52
N LEU A 47 3.19 17.48 -46.29
CA LEU A 47 2.64 18.70 -45.65
C LEU A 47 2.90 18.81 -44.14
N ILE A 48 4.07 18.39 -43.65
CA ILE A 48 4.44 18.57 -42.23
C ILE A 48 5.66 19.50 -42.13
N PRO A 49 5.55 20.68 -41.48
CA PRO A 49 6.70 21.55 -41.23
C PRO A 49 7.69 20.90 -40.26
N PRO A 50 8.99 21.24 -40.31
CA PRO A 50 10.02 20.59 -39.51
C PRO A 50 9.76 20.79 -38.00
N PRO A 51 10.06 19.79 -37.16
CA PRO A 51 9.88 19.89 -35.73
C PRO A 51 10.82 20.95 -35.15
N THR A 52 10.25 21.94 -34.48
CA THR A 52 10.99 22.86 -33.61
C THR A 52 11.68 22.06 -32.51
N THR A 53 12.99 22.26 -32.38
CA THR A 53 13.83 21.66 -31.35
C THR A 53 13.24 21.89 -29.95
N PRO A 54 13.08 20.84 -29.12
CA PRO A 54 12.69 21.03 -27.73
C PRO A 54 13.78 21.81 -27.00
N ARG A 55 13.40 22.90 -26.34
CA ARG A 55 14.23 23.57 -25.34
C ARG A 55 14.62 22.53 -24.29
N ARG A 56 15.93 22.34 -24.10
CA ARG A 56 16.53 21.60 -22.98
C ARG A 56 16.01 22.22 -21.68
N VAL A 57 15.04 21.57 -21.04
CA VAL A 57 14.72 21.82 -19.64
C VAL A 57 15.72 21.00 -18.85
N SER A 58 16.62 21.69 -18.13
CA SER A 58 17.54 21.05 -17.20
C SER A 58 16.75 20.18 -16.22
N PRO A 59 17.22 18.97 -15.84
CA PRO A 59 16.59 18.22 -14.78
C PRO A 59 16.73 19.02 -13.49
N GLY A 60 15.63 19.63 -13.05
CA GLY A 60 15.54 20.23 -11.73
C GLY A 60 15.82 19.12 -10.72
N ARG A 61 16.84 19.32 -9.88
CA ARG A 61 17.10 18.40 -8.78
C ARG A 61 15.85 18.37 -7.93
N ASP A 62 15.34 17.17 -7.70
CA ASP A 62 14.20 16.90 -6.84
C ASP A 62 14.64 17.04 -5.38
N VAL A 63 14.95 18.27 -4.98
CA VAL A 63 15.22 18.62 -3.59
C VAL A 63 13.92 19.16 -3.06
N CYS A 64 13.15 18.33 -2.34
CA CYS A 64 12.40 18.90 -1.22
C CYS A 64 13.39 19.73 -0.42
N GLY A 65 12.99 20.94 -0.03
CA GLY A 65 13.84 21.87 0.65
C GLY A 65 14.52 21.14 1.81
N ILE A 66 15.85 21.12 1.79
CA ILE A 66 16.63 20.72 2.95
C ILE A 66 16.44 21.86 3.97
N HIS A 67 15.29 21.90 4.64
CA HIS A 67 15.12 22.76 5.82
C HIS A 67 15.92 22.12 6.95
N ASN A 68 17.22 22.44 6.96
CA ASN A 68 18.06 22.36 8.15
C ASN A 68 17.63 23.47 9.12
N ASP A 69 16.42 23.38 9.66
CA ASP A 69 16.03 24.13 10.86
C ASP A 69 16.10 23.21 12.07
N ILE A 70 17.34 22.77 12.35
CA ILE A 70 17.72 22.32 13.68
C ILE A 70 17.67 23.56 14.57
N GLN A 71 16.71 23.57 15.51
CA GLN A 71 16.47 24.52 16.60
C GLN A 71 15.25 25.42 16.41
N ARG A 72 14.06 24.86 16.67
CA ARG A 72 13.10 25.55 17.54
C ARG A 72 12.09 24.60 18.18
N VAL A 73 12.38 24.33 19.46
CA VAL A 73 11.49 23.89 20.54
C VAL A 73 10.91 22.48 20.40
N GLY A 74 11.38 21.58 21.26
CA GLY A 74 11.08 20.15 21.23
C GLY A 74 9.61 19.81 21.42
N GLU A 75 9.12 18.93 20.55
CA GLU A 75 8.27 17.79 20.89
C GLU A 75 8.14 16.85 19.68
N SER A 76 8.68 15.64 19.83
CA SER A 76 8.42 14.41 19.05
C SER A 76 8.92 14.33 17.59
N TYR A 77 9.91 13.46 17.40
CA TYR A 77 10.09 12.55 16.26
C TYR A 77 9.43 12.94 14.91
N ILE A 78 10.27 13.13 13.90
CA ILE A 78 9.94 12.81 12.51
C ILE A 78 9.73 11.28 12.46
N ASN A 79 8.53 10.86 12.85
CA ASN A 79 8.19 9.52 13.33
C ASN A 79 8.23 8.49 12.19
N LEU A 80 9.38 7.84 12.04
CA LEU A 80 9.43 6.52 11.41
C LEU A 80 8.46 5.61 12.17
N MET A 81 7.39 5.16 11.49
CA MET A 81 6.47 4.18 12.05
C MET A 81 7.03 2.79 11.81
N ASN A 82 7.54 2.13 12.85
CA ASN A 82 7.93 0.73 12.76
C ASN A 82 6.71 -0.21 12.70
N THR A 83 6.94 -1.48 12.35
CA THR A 83 5.89 -2.52 12.29
C THR A 83 4.99 -2.56 13.52
N ARG A 84 5.52 -2.41 14.74
CA ARG A 84 4.72 -2.41 15.98
C ARG A 84 3.81 -1.19 16.07
N GLN A 85 4.27 -0.01 15.68
CA GLN A 85 3.46 1.21 15.67
C GLN A 85 2.36 1.13 14.61
N LEU A 86 2.65 0.55 13.44
CA LEU A 86 1.65 0.29 12.40
C LEU A 86 0.57 -0.66 12.89
N LEU A 87 0.95 -1.80 13.47
CA LEU A 87 0.03 -2.76 14.07
C LEU A 87 -0.87 -2.14 15.15
N ASN A 88 -0.38 -1.18 15.93
CA ASN A 88 -1.17 -0.49 16.95
C ASN A 88 -2.12 0.59 16.37
N ALA A 89 -1.79 1.16 15.21
CA ALA A 89 -2.62 2.16 14.52
C ALA A 89 -3.75 1.52 13.73
N LEU A 90 -3.49 0.35 13.17
CA LEU A 90 -4.37 -0.41 12.33
C LEU A 90 -5.77 -0.67 12.94
N PRO A 91 -5.93 -1.12 14.20
CA PRO A 91 -7.26 -1.25 14.81
C PRO A 91 -8.09 0.04 14.86
N ALA A 92 -7.45 1.21 14.83
CA ALA A 92 -8.17 2.50 14.83
C ALA A 92 -8.89 2.77 13.50
N THR A 93 -8.51 2.06 12.44
CA THR A 93 -9.02 2.27 11.09
C THR A 93 -10.33 1.52 10.81
N ASN A 94 -10.72 0.58 11.67
CA ASN A 94 -11.85 -0.34 11.48
C ASN A 94 -11.79 -1.14 10.17
N VAL A 95 -10.57 -1.45 9.71
CA VAL A 95 -10.30 -2.22 8.50
C VAL A 95 -10.17 -3.71 8.85
N SER A 96 -10.63 -4.62 7.97
CA SER A 96 -10.31 -6.05 8.04
C SER A 96 -8.86 -6.26 7.61
N ILE A 97 -7.97 -6.44 8.59
CA ILE A 97 -6.53 -6.40 8.37
C ILE A 97 -5.95 -7.81 8.43
N GLY A 98 -5.25 -8.18 7.36
CA GLY A 98 -4.46 -9.40 7.29
C GLY A 98 -3.14 -9.31 8.08
N GLY A 99 -2.55 -8.11 8.21
CA GLY A 99 -1.35 -7.89 9.03
C GLY A 99 -0.40 -6.82 8.49
N VAL A 100 0.75 -6.71 9.16
CA VAL A 100 1.94 -5.98 8.69
C VAL A 100 3.04 -7.00 8.48
N PHE A 101 3.64 -7.04 7.29
CA PHE A 101 4.60 -8.08 6.91
C PHE A 101 5.87 -7.51 6.29
N PRO A 102 7.05 -8.08 6.51
CA PRO A 102 8.18 -7.87 5.62
C PRO A 102 7.96 -8.53 4.25
N ALA A 103 8.73 -8.12 3.24
CA ALA A 103 8.50 -8.49 1.84
C ALA A 103 8.53 -10.01 1.57
N ASP A 104 9.37 -10.74 2.30
CA ASP A 104 9.56 -12.19 2.25
C ASP A 104 8.49 -12.98 3.02
N GLU A 105 7.77 -12.36 3.95
CA GLU A 105 6.75 -13.02 4.78
C GLU A 105 5.31 -12.65 4.40
N ILE A 106 5.11 -11.94 3.28
CA ILE A 106 3.76 -11.67 2.77
C ILE A 106 3.07 -13.01 2.45
N PRO A 107 1.91 -13.31 3.05
CA PRO A 107 1.23 -14.59 2.85
C PRO A 107 0.85 -14.79 1.38
N TRP A 108 1.00 -16.02 0.87
CA TRP A 108 0.71 -16.33 -0.55
C TRP A 108 -0.76 -16.05 -0.92
N THR A 109 -1.66 -16.32 0.03
CA THR A 109 -3.09 -16.03 -0.07
C THR A 109 -3.57 -15.34 1.20
N TRP A 110 -4.58 -14.49 1.08
CA TRP A 110 -5.26 -13.92 2.25
C TRP A 110 -6.78 -13.80 2.02
N THR A 111 -7.53 -13.78 3.12
CA THR A 111 -9.00 -13.69 3.11
C THR A 111 -9.46 -12.35 2.52
N ARG A 112 -10.46 -12.40 1.62
CA ARG A 112 -11.07 -11.21 1.01
C ARG A 112 -12.41 -10.89 1.68
N PRO A 113 -12.77 -9.60 1.87
CA PRO A 113 -11.91 -8.43 1.66
C PRO A 113 -10.81 -8.37 2.71
N GLY A 114 -9.64 -7.84 2.34
CA GLY A 114 -8.48 -7.84 3.23
C GLY A 114 -7.43 -6.82 2.85
N THR A 115 -6.88 -6.16 3.87
CA THR A 115 -5.78 -5.20 3.72
C THR A 115 -4.52 -5.66 4.42
N ILE A 116 -3.38 -5.36 3.85
CA ILE A 116 -2.09 -5.55 4.50
C ILE A 116 -1.22 -4.31 4.30
N ILE A 117 -0.32 -4.07 5.25
CA ILE A 117 0.82 -3.19 5.05
C ILE A 117 2.03 -4.11 4.87
N ALA A 118 2.88 -3.80 3.90
CA ALA A 118 4.07 -4.57 3.65
C ALA A 118 5.29 -3.66 3.63
N ASN A 119 6.34 -4.04 4.35
CA ASN A 119 7.65 -3.42 4.18
C ASN A 119 8.26 -3.94 2.88
N THR A 120 8.97 -3.08 2.15
CA THR A 120 9.67 -3.46 0.92
C THR A 120 10.93 -4.27 1.20
N ASP A 121 11.43 -4.15 2.41
CA ASP A 121 12.58 -4.86 2.92
C ASP A 121 12.20 -6.24 3.45
N GLU A 122 13.17 -7.15 3.43
CA GLU A 122 13.04 -8.49 4.02
C GLU A 122 13.04 -8.44 5.55
N SER A 123 12.59 -9.51 6.18
CA SER A 123 12.53 -9.69 7.64
C SER A 123 13.87 -9.47 8.34
N THR A 124 14.98 -9.66 7.61
CA THR A 124 16.36 -9.48 8.10
C THR A 124 16.90 -8.06 7.94
N GLN A 125 16.13 -7.16 7.34
CA GLN A 125 16.53 -5.80 6.96
C GLN A 125 15.76 -4.75 7.77
N PRO A 126 16.28 -3.50 7.89
CA PRO A 126 15.80 -2.51 8.84
C PRO A 126 14.48 -1.78 8.50
N GLU A 127 13.64 -2.31 7.59
CA GLU A 127 12.32 -1.75 7.21
C GLU A 127 12.37 -0.33 6.61
N SER A 128 13.02 -0.17 5.45
CA SER A 128 13.26 1.13 4.81
C SER A 128 12.03 1.86 4.26
N HIS A 129 11.03 1.12 3.78
CA HIS A 129 9.82 1.67 3.17
C HIS A 129 8.63 0.74 3.36
N SER A 130 7.44 1.31 3.48
CA SER A 130 6.18 0.58 3.64
C SER A 130 5.19 0.94 2.55
N VAL A 131 4.48 -0.06 2.06
CA VAL A 131 3.42 0.05 1.05
C VAL A 131 2.12 -0.57 1.57
N ALA A 132 0.99 -0.09 1.07
CA ALA A 132 -0.32 -0.62 1.43
C ALA A 132 -0.90 -1.45 0.29
N MET A 133 -1.48 -2.60 0.62
CA MET A 133 -2.27 -3.41 -0.31
C MET A 133 -3.67 -3.64 0.26
N ASP A 134 -4.68 -3.47 -0.57
CA ASP A 134 -6.08 -3.71 -0.26
C ASP A 134 -6.71 -4.56 -1.36
N VAL A 135 -7.61 -5.45 -0.98
CA VAL A 135 -8.43 -6.23 -1.91
C VAL A 135 -9.87 -6.11 -1.47
N ASP A 136 -10.69 -5.51 -2.32
CA ASP A 136 -12.10 -5.30 -2.03
C ASP A 136 -12.91 -6.61 -2.15
N THR A 137 -14.21 -6.53 -1.83
CA THR A 137 -15.14 -7.66 -1.93
C THR A 137 -15.34 -8.18 -3.35
N ASN A 138 -15.05 -7.37 -4.37
CA ASN A 138 -15.14 -7.74 -5.78
C ASN A 138 -13.84 -8.37 -6.30
N GLY A 139 -12.79 -8.43 -5.47
CA GLY A 139 -11.47 -8.89 -5.84
C GLY A 139 -10.68 -7.86 -6.66
N ILE A 140 -11.02 -6.58 -6.59
CA ILE A 140 -10.23 -5.49 -7.16
C ILE A 140 -9.19 -5.06 -6.13
N GLY A 141 -7.92 -5.16 -6.53
CA GLY A 141 -6.78 -4.80 -5.71
C GLY A 141 -6.41 -3.33 -5.81
N THR A 142 -5.87 -2.79 -4.75
CA THR A 142 -5.12 -1.53 -4.74
C THR A 142 -3.73 -1.81 -4.18
N TYR A 143 -2.70 -1.41 -4.91
CA TYR A 143 -1.34 -1.27 -4.40
C TYR A 143 -1.04 0.22 -4.29
N PHE A 144 -0.74 0.68 -3.09
CA PHE A 144 -0.45 2.07 -2.82
C PHE A 144 0.99 2.22 -2.31
N ASP A 145 1.74 3.08 -2.99
CA ASP A 145 3.07 3.52 -2.60
C ASP A 145 3.06 5.05 -2.53
N SER A 146 3.41 5.63 -1.39
CA SER A 146 3.45 7.09 -1.22
C SER A 146 4.43 7.80 -2.16
N TYR A 147 5.40 7.08 -2.74
CA TYR A 147 6.30 7.56 -3.78
C TYR A 147 5.74 7.45 -5.20
N GLY A 148 4.55 6.87 -5.39
CA GLY A 148 3.95 6.69 -6.72
C GLY A 148 4.64 5.62 -7.55
N ILE A 149 5.42 4.74 -6.91
CA ILE A 149 6.16 3.67 -7.57
C ILE A 149 5.26 2.44 -7.67
N SER A 150 5.11 1.89 -8.87
CA SER A 150 4.42 0.61 -9.06
C SER A 150 5.30 -0.54 -8.56
N PRO A 151 4.74 -1.67 -8.10
CA PRO A 151 5.54 -2.75 -7.55
C PRO A 151 6.50 -3.24 -8.64
N SER A 152 7.80 -3.13 -8.41
CA SER A 152 8.84 -3.66 -9.32
C SER A 152 9.21 -5.09 -8.93
N ASP A 153 9.29 -5.34 -7.63
CA ASP A 153 9.54 -6.63 -7.01
C ASP A 153 8.45 -7.66 -7.35
N LEU A 154 8.91 -8.83 -7.81
CA LEU A 154 8.07 -9.94 -8.24
C LEU A 154 7.22 -10.50 -7.11
N ARG A 155 7.67 -10.45 -5.85
CA ARG A 155 6.92 -10.94 -4.68
C ARG A 155 5.58 -10.22 -4.60
N PHE A 156 5.59 -8.89 -4.59
CA PHE A 156 4.38 -8.08 -4.56
C PHE A 156 3.48 -8.32 -5.77
N LYS A 157 4.05 -8.36 -6.98
CA LYS A 157 3.28 -8.64 -8.21
C LYS A 157 2.58 -9.99 -8.16
N GLN A 158 3.28 -11.04 -7.72
CA GLN A 158 2.73 -12.39 -7.62
C GLN A 158 1.61 -12.44 -6.58
N ARG A 159 1.80 -11.80 -5.42
CA ARG A 159 0.74 -11.72 -4.39
C ARG A 159 -0.50 -10.99 -4.90
N LEU A 160 -0.33 -9.86 -5.58
CA LEU A 160 -1.46 -9.14 -6.18
C LEU A 160 -2.17 -9.96 -7.26
N ARG A 161 -1.43 -10.61 -8.18
CA ARG A 161 -2.01 -11.48 -9.22
C ARG A 161 -2.76 -12.68 -8.64
N ARG A 162 -2.26 -13.27 -7.55
CA ARG A 162 -2.91 -14.39 -6.87
C ARG A 162 -4.17 -13.96 -6.11
N ASN A 163 -4.12 -12.77 -5.49
CA ASN A 163 -5.15 -12.29 -4.58
C ASN A 163 -6.13 -11.28 -5.20
N CYS A 164 -5.98 -10.90 -6.47
CA CYS A 164 -6.86 -9.95 -7.13
C CYS A 164 -7.20 -10.41 -8.56
N ARG A 165 -8.39 -10.05 -9.05
CA ARG A 165 -8.75 -10.20 -10.47
C ARG A 165 -8.00 -9.19 -11.34
N ASN A 166 -7.87 -7.97 -10.83
CA ASN A 166 -7.07 -6.88 -11.37
C ASN A 166 -6.65 -5.97 -10.19
N TYR A 167 -5.63 -5.13 -10.37
CA TYR A 167 -5.24 -4.16 -9.35
C TYR A 167 -4.84 -2.81 -9.95
N GLN A 168 -4.97 -1.77 -9.13
CA GLN A 168 -4.58 -0.40 -9.47
C GLN A 168 -3.36 0.02 -8.65
N CYS A 169 -2.51 0.85 -9.25
CA CYS A 169 -1.41 1.51 -8.58
C CYS A 169 -1.53 3.02 -8.72
N ASN A 170 -1.23 3.76 -7.66
CA ASN A 170 -1.02 5.19 -7.82
C ASN A 170 0.29 5.44 -8.57
N ARG A 171 0.30 6.47 -9.41
CA ARG A 171 1.49 6.92 -10.18
C ARG A 171 1.94 8.31 -9.76
N HIS A 172 1.22 8.92 -8.83
CA HIS A 172 1.51 10.25 -8.33
C HIS A 172 2.28 10.14 -7.02
N GLN A 173 3.47 10.72 -7.00
CA GLN A 173 4.30 10.83 -5.81
C GLN A 173 3.69 11.87 -4.86
N LEU A 174 3.26 11.41 -3.69
CA LEU A 174 2.71 12.27 -2.64
C LEU A 174 3.77 12.66 -1.62
N GLN A 175 4.66 11.71 -1.30
CA GLN A 175 5.64 11.86 -0.24
C GLN A 175 7.00 12.31 -0.78
N CYS A 176 7.65 13.15 0.02
CA CYS A 176 9.05 13.48 -0.17
C CYS A 176 9.99 12.31 0.18
N LEU A 177 10.97 12.00 -0.68
CA LEU A 177 11.90 10.87 -0.52
C LEU A 177 12.74 10.91 0.76
N THR A 178 12.92 12.09 1.37
CA THR A 178 13.73 12.29 2.58
C THR A 178 12.94 12.10 3.88
N THR A 179 11.65 11.83 3.80
CA THR A 179 10.75 11.77 4.97
C THR A 179 10.36 10.34 5.31
N SER A 180 10.10 10.07 6.59
CA SER A 180 9.80 8.74 7.14
C SER A 180 8.30 8.48 7.39
N VAL A 181 7.42 9.22 6.70
CA VAL A 181 5.96 9.21 6.95
C VAL A 181 5.18 8.22 6.08
N CYS A 182 5.84 7.30 5.36
CA CYS A 182 5.20 6.33 4.47
C CYS A 182 4.21 5.42 5.22
N GLY A 183 4.54 5.05 6.47
CA GLY A 183 3.63 4.32 7.35
C GLY A 183 2.32 5.08 7.63
N ASN A 184 2.38 6.40 7.84
CA ASN A 184 1.18 7.23 8.01
C ASN A 184 0.30 7.21 6.77
N TYR A 185 0.91 7.34 5.58
CA TYR A 185 0.18 7.21 4.31
C TYR A 185 -0.52 5.86 4.20
N CYS A 186 0.18 4.76 4.50
CA CYS A 186 -0.39 3.41 4.46
C CYS A 186 -1.62 3.29 5.36
N VAL A 187 -1.54 3.74 6.61
CA VAL A 187 -2.67 3.65 7.55
C VAL A 187 -3.85 4.52 7.09
N VAL A 188 -3.59 5.75 6.65
CA VAL A 188 -4.65 6.68 6.23
C VAL A 188 -5.32 6.20 4.94
N VAL A 189 -4.57 5.70 3.95
CA VAL A 189 -5.17 5.21 2.70
C VAL A 189 -5.98 3.94 2.96
N LEU A 190 -5.53 3.01 3.79
CA LEU A 190 -6.31 1.83 4.14
C LEU A 190 -7.59 2.20 4.88
N HIS A 191 -7.54 3.16 5.80
CA HIS A 191 -8.75 3.71 6.43
C HIS A 191 -9.70 4.36 5.42
N TRP A 192 -9.17 4.99 4.36
CA TRP A 192 -9.97 5.57 3.30
C TRP A 192 -10.67 4.49 2.46
N LEU A 193 -9.91 3.47 2.04
CA LEU A 193 -10.40 2.35 1.22
C LEU A 193 -11.45 1.51 1.95
N SER A 194 -11.27 1.23 3.25
CA SER A 194 -12.25 0.44 4.02
C SER A 194 -13.62 1.10 4.18
N ARG A 195 -13.72 2.39 3.88
CA ARG A 195 -14.98 3.14 3.84
C ARG A 195 -15.65 3.10 2.47
N GLY A 196 -15.14 2.27 1.55
CA GLY A 196 -15.63 2.13 0.18
C GLY A 196 -15.26 3.31 -0.71
N LEU A 197 -14.29 4.15 -0.31
CA LEU A 197 -13.84 5.28 -1.10
C LEU A 197 -12.70 4.86 -2.02
N SER A 198 -12.64 5.39 -3.24
CA SER A 198 -11.62 4.99 -4.22
C SER A 198 -10.25 5.61 -3.92
N SER A 199 -9.17 4.90 -4.29
CA SER A 199 -7.80 5.41 -4.27
C SER A 199 -7.65 6.72 -5.05
N LEU A 200 -8.33 6.85 -6.21
CA LEU A 200 -8.34 8.10 -6.98
C LEU A 200 -8.91 9.28 -6.19
N SER A 201 -9.98 9.07 -5.42
CA SER A 201 -10.57 10.13 -4.58
C SER A 201 -9.65 10.55 -3.42
N PHE A 202 -8.84 9.61 -2.92
CA PHE A 202 -7.79 9.88 -1.93
C PHE A 202 -6.69 10.74 -2.54
N LEU A 203 -6.14 10.36 -3.70
CA LEU A 203 -5.07 11.10 -4.38
C LEU A 203 -5.46 12.55 -4.69
N ARG A 204 -6.73 12.81 -5.04
CA ARG A 204 -7.26 14.15 -5.32
C ARG A 204 -7.27 15.10 -4.12
N LYS A 205 -7.01 14.62 -2.90
CA LYS A 205 -6.90 15.46 -1.70
C LYS A 205 -5.55 16.17 -1.59
N PHE A 206 -4.55 15.71 -2.32
CA PHE A 206 -3.19 16.16 -2.18
C PHE A 206 -2.85 17.20 -3.25
N PRO A 207 -2.33 18.38 -2.86
CA PRO A 207 -1.69 19.30 -3.80
C PRO A 207 -0.38 18.71 -4.36
N SER A 208 0.22 19.41 -5.32
CA SER A 208 1.51 19.03 -5.90
C SER A 208 2.70 19.21 -4.94
N ASP A 209 2.51 20.00 -3.87
CA ASP A 209 3.54 20.24 -2.86
C ASP A 209 3.65 19.05 -1.89
N ARG A 210 4.79 18.35 -1.94
CA ARG A 210 5.04 17.12 -1.19
C ARG A 210 5.35 17.37 0.29
N GLU A 211 5.87 18.54 0.64
CA GLU A 211 6.10 18.91 2.04
C GLU A 211 4.75 19.18 2.71
N GLN A 212 3.87 19.93 2.04
CA GLN A 212 2.50 20.14 2.50
C GLN A 212 1.73 18.82 2.62
N ASN A 213 1.93 17.89 1.68
CA ASN A 213 1.32 16.56 1.75
C ASN A 213 1.75 15.77 2.99
N ASN A 214 3.04 15.85 3.36
CA ASN A 214 3.59 15.18 4.53
C ASN A 214 3.02 15.73 5.85
N GLU A 215 2.87 17.05 5.97
CA GLU A 215 2.20 17.63 7.14
C GLU A 215 0.73 17.21 7.20
N PHE A 216 0.05 17.28 6.05
CA PHE A 216 -1.36 16.92 5.93
C PHE A 216 -1.61 15.45 6.32
N ILE A 217 -0.77 14.51 5.86
CA ILE A 217 -0.97 13.09 6.19
C ILE A 217 -0.75 12.80 7.67
N VAL A 218 0.23 13.45 8.31
CA VAL A 218 0.51 13.29 9.74
C VAL A 218 -0.68 13.80 10.56
N GLU A 219 -1.26 14.94 10.17
CA GLU A 219 -2.45 15.49 10.82
C GLU A 219 -3.69 14.61 10.60
N MET A 220 -3.90 14.05 9.40
CA MET A 220 -4.96 13.07 9.16
C MET A 220 -4.79 11.83 10.04
N PHE A 221 -3.57 11.29 10.12
CA PHE A 221 -3.25 10.14 10.94
C PHE A 221 -3.55 10.40 12.42
N LYS A 222 -3.08 11.55 12.96
CA LYS A 222 -3.38 11.97 14.34
C LYS A 222 -4.88 12.06 14.58
N LYS A 223 -5.67 12.61 13.64
CA LYS A 223 -7.13 12.68 13.77
C LYS A 223 -7.79 11.31 13.82
N ILE A 224 -7.34 10.34 13.01
CA ILE A 224 -7.84 8.96 13.05
C ILE A 224 -7.49 8.31 14.39
N PHE A 225 -6.26 8.49 14.88
CA PHE A 225 -5.78 7.83 16.08
C PHE A 225 -6.26 8.48 17.39
N ASN A 226 -6.36 9.82 17.45
CA ASN A 226 -6.79 10.55 18.64
C ASN A 226 -8.33 10.57 18.82
N ASN A 227 -9.10 10.31 17.76
CA ASN A 227 -10.55 10.09 17.87
C ASN A 227 -10.92 8.81 18.66
N LYS A 228 -9.93 8.03 19.15
CA LYS A 228 -10.13 6.90 20.08
C LYS A 228 -10.89 7.27 21.36
N ASN A 229 -10.92 8.54 21.77
CA ASN A 229 -11.73 8.99 22.92
C ASN A 229 -13.23 9.20 22.60
N ARG A 230 -13.67 8.99 21.36
CA ARG A 230 -15.06 9.20 20.94
C ARG A 230 -15.75 7.97 20.33
N ASN A 231 -15.08 6.81 20.26
CA ASN A 231 -15.68 5.63 19.63
C ASN A 231 -16.52 4.80 20.65
N PRO A 232 -17.86 4.77 20.53
CA PRO A 232 -18.74 4.04 21.47
C PRO A 232 -18.55 2.52 21.45
N PHE A 233 -17.92 1.95 20.42
CA PHE A 233 -17.69 0.50 20.32
C PHE A 233 -16.68 -0.03 21.36
N ARG A 234 -15.84 0.84 21.94
CA ARG A 234 -14.93 0.44 23.03
C ARG A 234 -15.64 0.27 24.37
N LYS A 235 -16.82 0.91 24.58
CA LYS A 235 -17.66 0.66 25.78
C LYS A 235 -18.24 -0.76 25.80
N LYS A 236 -18.39 -1.41 24.64
CA LYS A 236 -18.98 -2.76 24.56
C LYS A 236 -17.98 -3.87 24.90
N PHE A 237 -16.70 -3.69 24.60
CA PHE A 237 -15.67 -4.70 24.93
C PHE A 237 -15.22 -4.67 26.40
N VAL A 238 -15.28 -3.52 27.08
CA VAL A 238 -14.97 -3.44 28.52
C VAL A 238 -16.11 -4.00 29.39
N ASN A 239 -17.35 -4.01 28.89
CA ASN A 239 -18.50 -4.54 29.62
C ASN A 239 -18.67 -6.07 29.52
N LEU A 240 -17.86 -6.77 28.72
CA LEU A 240 -17.92 -8.24 28.57
C LEU A 240 -16.90 -8.99 29.44
N THR A 241 -15.99 -8.29 30.11
CA THR A 241 -15.05 -8.88 31.09
C THR A 241 -15.25 -8.36 32.51
N GLY A 242 -16.31 -7.56 32.74
CA GLY A 242 -16.73 -7.12 34.06
C GLY A 242 -17.56 -8.20 34.74
N ASN A 243 -16.91 -8.96 35.63
CA ASN A 243 -17.54 -9.90 36.55
C ASN A 243 -18.82 -9.33 37.17
N GLY A 244 -19.97 -9.82 36.68
CA GLY A 244 -21.26 -9.72 37.34
C GLY A 244 -21.78 -11.13 37.55
N ILE A 245 -21.44 -11.75 38.68
CA ILE A 245 -22.20 -12.88 39.22
C ILE A 245 -22.68 -12.41 40.59
N TRP A 246 -23.98 -12.18 40.67
CA TRP A 246 -24.74 -12.08 41.90
C TRP A 246 -24.96 -13.48 42.47
N GLU A 247 -24.95 -13.56 43.79
CA GLU A 247 -25.24 -14.72 44.63
C GLU A 247 -26.61 -15.36 44.35
N GLN A 248 -26.66 -16.69 44.48
CA GLN A 248 -27.66 -17.39 45.29
C GLN A 248 -26.96 -18.48 46.10
#